data_AF-A0A2S9SKM0-F1
#
_entry.id   AF-A0A2S9SKM0-F1
#
_cell.length_a   1.000
_cell.length_b   1.000
_cell.length_c   1.000
_cell.angle_alpha   90.00
_cell.angle_beta   90.00
_cell.angle_gamma   90.00
#
_symmetry.space_group_name_H-M   'P 1'
#
loop_
_entity.id
_entity.type
_entity.pdbx_description
1 polymer ?
#
loop_
_entity_poly.entity_id
_entity_poly.type
_entity_poly.pdbx_seq_one_letter_code
_entity_poly.pdbx_strand_id
1 'polypeptide(L)'
;MSTYSQEVLVLKKEILTEISNELKNIINTKIKTNTKAYYELKKTISQWESKINEISNRINHNDVNEKFSFIKIDRKTLESLINLNNKLKFGSISKLLDTLIINYEDLFVKYSLVEIKSFNLNKNTQLLLNNIDLYICEVLDNEYDIKSNEKILYKIDDVIIYEEKEYLDAKNLKKYPIGESIFWISLNCTLADIEKFNSLN
;
A
#
# COMPACT_ATOMS: atom_id res chain seq x y z
N MET A 1 13.42 17.92 7.67
CA MET A 1 14.06 16.58 7.50
C MET A 1 13.62 16.05 6.14
N SER A 2 14.45 15.31 5.41
CA SER A 2 13.94 14.60 4.22
C SER A 2 12.97 13.50 4.65
N THR A 3 11.97 13.20 3.82
CA THR A 3 10.94 12.18 4.05
C THR A 3 11.55 10.82 4.41
N TYR A 4 12.59 10.41 3.67
CA TYR A 4 13.40 9.21 3.96
C TYR A 4 14.00 9.20 5.38
N SER A 5 14.44 10.35 5.88
CA SER A 5 15.02 10.44 7.23
C SER A 5 13.94 10.23 8.31
N GLN A 6 12.71 10.64 8.06
CA GLN A 6 11.60 10.40 8.99
C GLN A 6 11.18 8.93 8.99
N GLU A 7 11.09 8.29 7.81
CA GLU A 7 10.79 6.85 7.70
C GLU A 7 11.81 6.00 8.44
N VAL A 8 13.11 6.28 8.26
CA VAL A 8 14.18 5.58 8.99
C VAL A 8 14.04 5.79 10.50
N LEU A 9 13.60 6.97 10.95
CA LEU A 9 13.38 7.24 12.37
C LEU A 9 12.16 6.50 12.93
N VAL A 10 11.06 6.41 12.18
CA VAL A 10 9.86 5.65 12.57
C VAL A 10 10.18 4.17 12.68
N LEU A 11 10.80 3.58 11.66
CA LEU A 11 11.19 2.17 11.66
C LEU A 11 12.17 1.84 12.79
N LYS A 12 13.15 2.73 13.03
CA LYS A 12 14.08 2.59 14.15
C LYS A 12 13.38 2.65 15.51
N LYS A 13 12.34 3.47 15.66
CA LYS A 13 11.52 3.55 16.87
C LYS A 13 10.74 2.25 17.09
N GLU A 14 10.11 1.70 16.05
CA GLU A 14 9.35 0.44 16.12
C GLU A 14 10.24 -0.72 16.55
N ILE A 15 11.37 -0.93 15.87
CA ILE A 15 12.33 -1.99 16.19
C ILE A 15 12.82 -1.85 17.64
N LEU A 16 13.23 -0.65 18.05
CA LEU A 16 13.70 -0.43 19.43
C LEU A 16 12.60 -0.70 20.47
N THR A 17 11.34 -0.39 20.15
CA THR A 17 10.21 -0.62 21.05
C THR A 17 9.93 -2.11 21.20
N GLU A 18 9.91 -2.85 20.10
CA GLU A 18 9.68 -4.30 20.08
C GLU A 18 10.77 -5.04 20.88
N ILE A 19 12.04 -4.79 20.56
CA ILE A 19 13.17 -5.44 21.27
C ILE A 19 13.18 -5.02 22.74
N SER A 20 12.88 -3.76 23.07
CA SER A 20 12.80 -3.32 24.48
C SER A 20 11.71 -4.07 25.26
N ASN A 21 10.56 -4.32 24.64
CA ASN A 21 9.47 -5.07 25.27
C ASN A 21 9.83 -6.54 25.45
N GLU A 22 10.49 -7.17 24.47
CA GLU A 22 11.02 -8.53 24.61
C GLU A 22 12.04 -8.63 25.74
N LEU A 23 12.99 -7.69 25.82
CA LEU A 23 13.98 -7.66 26.88
C LEU A 23 13.34 -7.43 28.26
N LYS A 24 12.33 -6.56 28.37
CA LYS A 24 11.55 -6.40 29.61
C LYS A 24 10.89 -7.71 30.01
N ASN A 25 10.31 -8.44 29.06
CA ASN A 25 9.74 -9.75 29.34
C ASN A 25 10.80 -10.74 29.84
N ILE A 26 11.96 -10.79 29.21
CA ILE A 26 13.08 -11.66 29.63
C ILE A 26 13.55 -11.28 31.04
N ILE A 27 13.74 -9.99 31.32
CA ILE A 27 14.13 -9.52 32.65
C ILE A 27 13.11 -9.92 33.71
N ASN A 28 11.81 -9.69 33.45
CA ASN A 28 10.75 -9.91 34.42
C ASN A 28 10.47 -11.40 34.67
N THR A 29 10.69 -12.27 33.68
CA THR A 29 10.26 -13.67 33.74
C THR A 29 11.41 -14.67 33.86
N LYS A 30 12.62 -14.34 33.41
CA LYS A 30 13.72 -15.31 33.22
C LYS A 30 15.01 -14.96 33.97
N ILE A 31 15.14 -13.76 34.53
CA ILE A 31 16.40 -13.31 35.16
C ILE A 31 16.15 -12.87 36.61
N LYS A 32 16.99 -13.37 37.54
CA LYS A 32 16.96 -12.93 38.94
C LYS A 32 17.50 -11.51 39.09
N THR A 33 16.82 -10.71 39.92
CA THR A 33 17.05 -9.27 40.13
C THR A 33 18.43 -8.90 40.69
N ASN A 34 19.12 -9.84 41.33
CA ASN A 34 20.44 -9.65 41.95
C ASN A 34 21.61 -10.00 41.02
N THR A 35 21.36 -10.29 39.75
CA THR A 35 22.42 -10.70 38.80
C THR A 35 22.98 -9.51 38.04
N LYS A 36 24.27 -9.57 37.68
CA LYS A 36 24.91 -8.55 36.82
C LYS A 36 24.16 -8.38 35.48
N ALA A 37 23.70 -9.49 34.91
CA ALA A 37 22.90 -9.49 33.68
C ALA A 37 21.59 -8.68 33.83
N TYR A 38 20.90 -8.80 34.96
CA TYR A 38 19.70 -8.00 35.24
C TYR A 38 19.99 -6.49 35.20
N TYR A 39 21.06 -6.05 35.89
CA TYR A 39 21.41 -4.64 35.95
C TYR A 39 21.86 -4.07 34.61
N GLU A 40 22.67 -4.82 33.85
CA GLU A 40 23.11 -4.41 32.51
C GLU A 40 21.93 -4.32 31.52
N LEU A 41 21.06 -5.33 31.48
CA LEU A 41 19.89 -5.31 30.60
C LEU A 41 18.92 -4.18 30.98
N LYS A 42 18.71 -3.93 32.26
CA LYS A 42 17.88 -2.81 32.74
C LYS A 42 18.47 -1.47 32.29
N LYS A 43 19.79 -1.30 32.38
CA LYS A 43 20.50 -0.11 31.91
C LYS A 43 20.36 0.06 30.38
N THR A 44 20.50 -1.02 29.62
CA THR A 44 20.31 -1.00 28.15
C THR A 44 18.89 -0.62 27.77
N ILE A 45 17.88 -1.18 28.43
CA ILE A 45 16.47 -0.81 28.21
C ILE A 45 16.25 0.67 28.49
N SER A 46 16.72 1.19 29.62
CA SER A 46 16.56 2.63 29.94
C SER A 46 17.26 3.54 28.91
N GLN A 47 18.42 3.13 28.38
CA GLN A 47 19.07 3.86 27.30
C GLN A 47 18.26 3.84 26.00
N TRP A 48 17.63 2.70 25.69
CA TRP A 48 16.78 2.58 24.50
C TRP A 48 15.46 3.33 24.65
N GLU A 49 14.84 3.33 25.82
CA GLU A 49 13.68 4.16 26.15
C GLU A 49 13.98 5.66 25.99
N SER A 50 15.15 6.11 26.45
CA SER A 50 15.61 7.49 26.22
C SER A 50 15.71 7.81 24.72
N LYS A 51 16.30 6.90 23.93
CA LYS A 51 16.40 7.06 22.47
C LYS A 51 15.04 7.04 21.78
N ILE A 52 14.10 6.21 22.24
CA ILE A 52 12.73 6.15 21.72
C ILE A 52 12.02 7.49 21.96
N ASN A 53 12.20 8.09 23.14
CA ASN A 53 11.63 9.39 23.48
C ASN A 53 12.26 10.52 22.63
N GLU A 54 13.59 10.51 22.46
CA GLU A 54 14.27 11.46 21.56
C GLU A 54 13.76 11.36 20.11
N ILE A 55 13.61 10.14 19.59
CA ILE A 55 13.09 9.89 18.25
C ILE A 55 11.63 10.36 18.16
N SER A 56 10.81 10.07 19.16
CA SER A 56 9.40 10.49 19.20
C SER A 56 9.26 12.01 19.20
N ASN A 57 10.10 12.72 19.95
CA ASN A 57 10.12 14.18 19.96
C ASN A 57 10.54 14.77 18.60
N ARG A 58 11.47 14.11 17.90
CA ARG A 58 11.88 14.50 16.53
C ARG A 58 10.78 14.26 15.49
N ILE A 59 9.98 13.20 15.66
CA ILE A 59 8.85 12.89 14.77
C ILE A 59 7.71 13.89 15.00
N ASN A 60 7.34 14.16 16.26
CA ASN A 60 6.22 15.05 16.62
C ASN A 60 6.42 16.53 16.25
N HIS A 61 7.65 16.96 15.91
CA HIS A 61 7.94 18.35 15.49
C HIS A 61 7.72 18.61 13.99
N ASN A 62 7.37 17.61 13.20
CA ASN A 62 7.11 17.77 11.77
C ASN A 62 5.65 17.41 11.46
N ASP A 63 4.78 18.43 11.48
CA ASP A 63 3.41 18.37 10.95
C ASP A 63 3.44 18.24 9.42
N VAL A 64 3.67 17.04 8.92
CA VAL A 64 3.43 16.73 7.51
C VAL A 64 2.31 15.72 7.45
N ASN A 65 1.13 16.23 7.11
CA ASN A 65 -0.14 15.54 6.95
C ASN A 65 -0.15 14.70 5.64
N GLU A 66 0.96 14.01 5.34
CA GLU A 66 1.08 13.13 4.19
C GLU A 66 0.76 11.69 4.63
N LYS A 67 -0.24 11.08 3.99
CA LYS A 67 -0.57 9.66 4.18
C LYS A 67 0.62 8.81 3.74
N PHE A 68 1.41 8.33 4.70
CA PHE A 68 2.49 7.39 4.45
C PHE A 68 1.95 6.08 3.86
N SER A 69 2.44 5.70 2.68
CA SER A 69 2.19 4.38 2.08
C SER A 69 3.19 3.38 2.66
N PHE A 70 2.81 2.71 3.76
CA PHE A 70 3.51 1.52 4.22
C PHE A 70 3.24 0.38 3.25
N ILE A 71 4.08 0.23 2.22
CA ILE A 71 4.06 -1.00 1.41
C ILE A 71 4.59 -2.12 2.30
N LYS A 72 3.67 -2.89 2.88
CA LYS A 72 4.00 -4.10 3.63
C LYS A 72 4.41 -5.17 2.62
N ILE A 73 5.72 -5.37 2.46
CA ILE A 73 6.28 -6.45 1.64
C ILE A 73 6.53 -7.65 2.55
N ASP A 74 6.03 -8.82 2.16
CA ASP A 74 6.31 -10.03 2.92
C ASP A 74 7.81 -10.38 2.85
N ARG A 75 8.31 -11.04 3.90
CA ARG A 75 9.73 -11.37 4.05
C ARG A 75 10.29 -12.15 2.87
N LYS A 76 9.52 -13.06 2.28
CA LYS A 76 9.98 -13.93 1.19
C LYS A 76 10.16 -13.12 -0.09
N THR A 77 9.25 -12.19 -0.36
CA THR A 77 9.36 -11.25 -1.48
C THR A 77 10.56 -10.33 -1.31
N LEU A 78 10.77 -9.79 -0.10
CA LEU A 78 11.96 -8.96 0.19
C LEU A 78 13.27 -9.73 0.02
N GLU A 79 13.35 -10.96 0.54
CA GLU A 79 14.51 -11.83 0.39
C GLU A 79 14.79 -12.15 -1.08
N SER A 80 13.74 -12.40 -1.86
CA SER A 80 13.83 -12.62 -3.31
C SER A 80 14.39 -11.40 -4.04
N LEU A 81 13.91 -10.19 -3.71
CA LEU A 81 14.39 -8.93 -4.27
C LEU A 81 15.87 -8.67 -3.93
N ILE A 82 16.28 -8.89 -2.68
CA ILE A 82 17.68 -8.76 -2.25
C ILE A 82 18.57 -9.75 -3.00
N ASN A 83 18.16 -11.01 -3.08
CA ASN A 83 18.92 -12.05 -3.78
C ASN A 83 19.04 -11.73 -5.28
N LEU A 84 17.97 -11.25 -5.91
CA LEU A 84 17.98 -10.83 -7.30
C LEU A 84 18.93 -9.65 -7.51
N ASN A 85 18.88 -8.62 -6.66
CA ASN A 85 19.76 -7.45 -6.72
C ASN A 85 21.23 -7.86 -6.58
N ASN A 86 21.53 -8.77 -5.66
CA ASN A 86 22.90 -9.26 -5.44
C ASN A 86 23.43 -10.06 -6.63
N LYS A 87 22.58 -10.89 -7.27
CA LYS A 87 22.95 -11.65 -8.48
C LYS A 87 23.21 -10.74 -9.67
N LEU A 88 22.34 -9.76 -9.89
CA LEU A 88 22.39 -8.89 -11.07
C LEU A 88 23.27 -7.64 -10.87
N LYS A 89 23.68 -7.34 -9.63
CA LYS A 89 24.60 -6.26 -9.24
C LYS A 89 24.11 -4.85 -9.63
N PHE A 90 22.80 -4.58 -9.50
CA PHE A 90 22.22 -3.26 -9.76
C PHE A 90 22.52 -2.20 -8.68
N GLY A 91 23.20 -2.59 -7.61
CA GLY A 91 23.65 -1.71 -6.53
C GLY A 91 22.57 -1.46 -5.48
N SER A 92 21.40 -0.96 -5.87
CA SER A 92 20.26 -0.76 -4.96
C SER A 92 19.00 -1.48 -5.46
N ILE A 93 18.13 -1.87 -4.52
CA ILE A 93 16.82 -2.46 -4.83
C ILE A 93 15.99 -1.49 -5.69
N SER A 94 16.04 -0.18 -5.40
CA SER A 94 15.39 0.84 -6.22
C SER A 94 15.87 0.80 -7.67
N LYS A 95 17.19 0.79 -7.93
CA LYS A 95 17.72 0.67 -9.30
C LYS A 95 17.34 -0.64 -9.97
N LEU A 96 17.32 -1.73 -9.22
CA LEU A 96 16.82 -3.01 -9.71
C LEU A 96 15.36 -2.87 -10.15
N LEU A 97 14.50 -2.31 -9.30
CA LEU A 97 13.09 -2.12 -9.60
C LEU A 97 12.89 -1.19 -10.80
N ASP A 98 13.58 -0.05 -10.85
CA ASP A 98 13.52 0.88 -11.99
C ASP A 98 13.96 0.18 -13.28
N THR A 99 15.03 -0.61 -13.23
CA THR A 99 15.52 -1.35 -14.40
C THR A 99 14.57 -2.46 -14.81
N LEU A 100 13.96 -3.16 -13.85
CA LEU A 100 12.96 -4.18 -14.12
C LEU A 100 11.70 -3.56 -14.72
N ILE A 101 11.26 -2.42 -14.19
CA ILE A 101 10.14 -1.66 -14.73
C ILE A 101 10.49 -1.22 -16.15
N ILE A 102 11.58 -0.49 -16.40
CA ILE A 102 11.94 0.00 -17.74
C ILE A 102 12.07 -1.13 -18.79
N ASN A 103 12.70 -2.26 -18.44
CA ASN A 103 12.98 -3.32 -19.42
C ASN A 103 11.84 -4.33 -19.57
N TYR A 104 10.95 -4.41 -18.59
CA TYR A 104 9.85 -5.37 -18.59
C TYR A 104 8.49 -4.69 -18.40
N GLU A 105 8.41 -3.37 -18.57
CA GLU A 105 7.18 -2.56 -18.47
C GLU A 105 6.08 -3.15 -19.35
N ASP A 106 6.48 -3.51 -20.57
CA ASP A 106 5.63 -4.17 -21.56
C ASP A 106 5.08 -5.52 -21.05
N LEU A 107 5.83 -6.25 -20.22
CA LEU A 107 5.35 -7.51 -19.62
C LEU A 107 4.35 -7.29 -18.47
N PHE A 108 4.46 -6.16 -17.76
CA PHE A 108 3.66 -5.90 -16.56
C PHE A 108 2.38 -5.11 -16.83
N VAL A 109 2.41 -4.16 -17.76
CA VAL A 109 1.41 -3.09 -17.77
C VAL A 109 0.79 -2.91 -19.16
N LYS A 110 1.60 -2.84 -20.21
CA LYS A 110 1.14 -2.28 -21.49
C LYS A 110 0.07 -3.10 -22.22
N TYR A 111 0.02 -4.40 -22.01
CA TYR A 111 -0.91 -5.29 -22.72
C TYR A 111 -2.21 -5.62 -21.95
N SER A 112 -2.60 -4.84 -20.93
CA SER A 112 -3.94 -4.99 -20.35
C SER A 112 -4.52 -3.74 -19.72
N LEU A 113 -3.85 -2.58 -19.80
CA LEU A 113 -4.43 -1.34 -19.30
C LEU A 113 -5.53 -0.83 -20.20
N VAL A 114 -6.59 -0.31 -19.59
CA VAL A 114 -7.68 0.39 -20.25
C VAL A 114 -7.74 1.80 -19.68
N GLU A 115 -7.64 2.80 -20.54
CA GLU A 115 -7.73 4.22 -20.15
C GLU A 115 -9.16 4.54 -19.70
N ILE A 116 -9.28 5.21 -18.56
CA ILE A 116 -10.57 5.55 -17.96
C ILE A 116 -10.76 7.06 -17.83
N LYS A 117 -12.02 7.50 -17.88
CA LYS A 117 -12.44 8.86 -17.57
C LYS A 117 -13.51 8.84 -16.47
N SER A 118 -13.60 9.93 -15.73
CA SER A 118 -14.66 10.11 -14.74
C SER A 118 -16.04 10.04 -15.42
N PHE A 119 -16.93 9.23 -14.85
CA PHE A 119 -18.32 9.18 -15.29
C PHE A 119 -19.10 10.33 -14.65
N ASN A 120 -19.85 11.09 -15.45
CA ASN A 120 -20.54 12.28 -14.97
C ASN A 120 -21.81 11.89 -14.18
N LEU A 121 -21.62 11.65 -12.89
CA LEU A 121 -22.68 11.28 -11.95
C LEU A 121 -23.31 12.52 -11.31
N ASN A 122 -24.57 12.40 -10.90
CA ASN A 122 -25.17 13.43 -10.05
C ASN A 122 -24.43 13.46 -8.69
N LYS A 123 -24.38 14.64 -8.06
CA LYS A 123 -23.62 14.85 -6.81
C LYS A 123 -24.05 13.91 -5.67
N ASN A 124 -25.34 13.56 -5.61
CA ASN A 124 -25.88 12.72 -4.54
C ASN A 124 -25.42 11.26 -4.69
N THR A 125 -25.45 10.72 -5.90
CA THR A 125 -24.97 9.38 -6.23
C THR A 125 -23.46 9.28 -6.03
N GLN A 126 -22.70 10.32 -6.38
CA GLN A 126 -21.26 10.35 -6.14
C GLN A 126 -20.93 10.33 -4.63
N LEU A 127 -21.67 11.08 -3.82
CA LEU A 127 -21.55 11.03 -2.35
C LEU A 127 -21.88 9.64 -1.78
N LEU A 128 -22.95 9.01 -2.26
CA LEU A 128 -23.36 7.68 -1.81
C LEU A 128 -22.32 6.61 -2.15
N LEU A 129 -21.72 6.68 -3.34
CA LEU A 129 -20.65 5.78 -3.78
C LEU A 129 -19.35 5.97 -2.97
N ASN A 130 -18.95 7.23 -2.76
CA ASN A 130 -17.78 7.54 -1.94
C ASN A 130 -17.92 7.03 -0.50
N ASN A 131 -19.14 7.05 0.07
CA ASN A 131 -19.39 6.55 1.43
C ASN A 131 -19.25 5.02 1.56
N ILE A 132 -19.26 4.29 0.45
CA ILE A 132 -19.09 2.83 0.41
C ILE A 132 -17.77 2.41 -0.27
N ASP A 133 -16.84 3.36 -0.45
CA ASP A 133 -15.52 3.15 -1.09
C ASP A 133 -15.61 2.55 -2.50
N LEU A 134 -16.62 2.93 -3.28
CA LEU A 134 -16.80 2.50 -4.68
C LEU A 134 -16.81 3.68 -5.63
N TYR A 135 -16.35 3.44 -6.86
CA TYR A 135 -16.21 4.45 -7.90
C TYR A 135 -16.70 3.92 -9.24
N ILE A 136 -17.22 4.81 -10.08
CA ILE A 136 -17.65 4.48 -11.45
C ILE A 136 -16.91 5.37 -12.44
N CYS A 137 -16.36 4.73 -13.47
CA CYS A 137 -15.75 5.41 -14.60
C CYS A 137 -16.31 4.87 -15.92
N GLU A 138 -15.96 5.55 -16.99
CA GLU A 138 -16.19 5.10 -18.36
C GLU A 138 -14.86 4.82 -19.04
N VAL A 139 -14.88 3.81 -19.91
CA VAL A 139 -13.74 3.46 -20.76
C VAL A 139 -13.61 4.47 -21.90
N LEU A 140 -12.40 4.95 -22.14
CA LEU A 140 -12.11 5.87 -23.25
C LEU A 140 -11.93 5.11 -24.57
N ASP A 141 -11.10 4.07 -24.58
CA ASP A 141 -10.68 3.37 -25.80
C ASP A 141 -11.20 1.93 -25.88
N ASN A 142 -11.42 1.45 -27.11
CA ASN A 142 -11.84 0.07 -27.37
C ASN A 142 -10.65 -0.88 -27.27
N GLU A 143 -10.39 -1.40 -26.08
CA GLU A 143 -9.31 -2.37 -25.85
C GLU A 143 -9.79 -3.55 -25.00
N TYR A 144 -9.18 -4.73 -25.18
CA TYR A 144 -9.44 -5.93 -24.37
C TYR A 144 -10.91 -6.35 -24.23
N ASP A 145 -11.66 -6.32 -25.34
CA ASP A 145 -13.10 -6.62 -25.40
C ASP A 145 -14.01 -5.70 -24.55
N ILE A 146 -13.44 -4.60 -24.05
CA ILE A 146 -14.14 -3.51 -23.37
C ILE A 146 -14.41 -2.42 -24.40
N LYS A 147 -15.69 -2.05 -24.58
CA LYS A 147 -16.06 -0.99 -25.52
C LYS A 147 -15.97 0.37 -24.83
N SER A 148 -15.64 1.39 -25.62
CA SER A 148 -15.71 2.79 -25.23
C SER A 148 -17.09 3.13 -24.68
N ASN A 149 -17.11 3.89 -23.58
CA ASN A 149 -18.27 4.23 -22.76
C ASN A 149 -18.94 3.06 -22.03
N GLU A 150 -18.36 1.85 -22.02
CA GLU A 150 -18.75 0.85 -21.03
C GLU A 150 -18.34 1.33 -19.63
N LYS A 151 -19.20 1.01 -18.64
CA LYS A 151 -19.04 1.48 -17.27
C LYS A 151 -18.27 0.45 -16.46
N ILE A 152 -17.30 0.93 -15.69
CA ILE A 152 -16.53 0.11 -14.76
C ILE A 152 -16.84 0.55 -13.32
N LEU A 153 -17.13 -0.41 -12.45
CA LEU A 153 -17.21 -0.25 -11.00
C LEU A 153 -15.90 -0.76 -10.38
N TYR A 154 -15.21 0.09 -9.63
CA TYR A 154 -13.87 -0.19 -9.11
C TYR A 154 -13.64 0.46 -7.73
N LYS A 155 -12.52 0.10 -7.09
CA LYS A 155 -12.01 0.76 -5.88
C LYS A 155 -10.83 1.66 -6.23
N ILE A 156 -10.62 2.74 -5.48
CA ILE A 156 -9.54 3.70 -5.77
C ILE A 156 -8.14 3.04 -5.81
N ASP A 157 -7.94 1.99 -5.01
CA ASP A 157 -6.69 1.23 -4.96
C ASP A 157 -6.40 0.44 -6.25
N ASP A 158 -7.39 0.32 -7.15
CA ASP A 158 -7.24 -0.36 -8.45
C ASP A 158 -6.66 0.58 -9.53
N VAL A 159 -6.66 1.90 -9.28
CA VAL A 159 -6.26 2.90 -10.28
C VAL A 159 -4.76 2.95 -10.45
N ILE A 160 -4.31 2.88 -11.70
CA ILE A 160 -2.93 3.08 -12.09
C ILE A 160 -2.81 4.43 -12.78
N ILE A 161 -1.93 5.30 -12.26
CA ILE A 161 -1.65 6.59 -12.87
C ILE A 161 -0.37 6.48 -13.71
N TYR A 162 -0.48 6.75 -15.00
CA TYR A 162 0.63 6.70 -15.95
C TYR A 162 0.51 7.86 -16.95
N GLU A 163 1.61 8.59 -17.19
CA GLU A 163 1.60 9.77 -18.11
C GLU A 163 0.43 10.75 -17.85
N GLU A 164 0.17 11.06 -16.57
CA GLU A 164 -0.93 11.94 -16.12
C GLU A 164 -2.35 11.46 -16.48
N LYS A 165 -2.50 10.20 -16.87
CA LYS A 165 -3.77 9.54 -17.17
C LYS A 165 -4.07 8.41 -16.18
N GLU A 166 -5.34 8.06 -16.06
CA GLU A 166 -5.83 7.00 -15.18
C GLU A 166 -6.17 5.75 -16.00
N TYR A 167 -5.75 4.59 -15.50
CA TYR A 167 -5.97 3.30 -16.13
C TYR A 167 -6.45 2.26 -15.12
N LEU A 168 -7.14 1.25 -15.63
CA LEU A 168 -7.45 0.01 -14.91
C LEU A 168 -6.89 -1.19 -15.68
N ASP A 169 -6.45 -2.22 -14.97
CA ASP A 169 -6.03 -3.48 -15.59
C ASP A 169 -7.25 -4.34 -15.96
N ALA A 170 -7.50 -4.50 -17.26
CA ALA A 170 -8.61 -5.30 -17.80
C ALA A 170 -8.61 -6.75 -17.31
N LYS A 171 -7.45 -7.34 -16.98
CA LYS A 171 -7.39 -8.70 -16.42
C LYS A 171 -8.06 -8.81 -15.05
N ASN A 172 -8.12 -7.69 -14.34
CA ASN A 172 -8.78 -7.58 -13.05
C ASN A 172 -10.24 -7.12 -13.18
N LEU A 173 -10.81 -7.11 -14.38
CA LEU A 173 -12.20 -6.75 -14.61
C LEU A 173 -13.02 -7.97 -15.06
N LYS A 174 -14.25 -8.07 -14.57
CA LYS A 174 -15.22 -9.06 -15.04
C LYS A 174 -16.56 -8.41 -15.35
N LYS A 175 -17.19 -8.83 -16.45
CA LYS A 175 -18.57 -8.44 -16.75
C LYS A 175 -19.52 -9.02 -15.72
N TYR A 176 -20.37 -8.18 -15.18
CA TYR A 176 -21.39 -8.54 -14.23
C TYR A 176 -22.68 -7.77 -14.52
N PRO A 177 -23.83 -8.45 -14.64
CA PRO A 177 -25.11 -7.78 -14.82
C PRO A 177 -25.59 -7.17 -13.49
N ILE A 178 -25.97 -5.90 -13.54
CA ILE A 178 -26.59 -5.17 -12.42
C ILE A 178 -27.88 -4.53 -12.92
N GLY A 179 -29.02 -5.09 -12.48
CA GLY A 179 -30.32 -4.71 -13.02
C GLY A 179 -30.40 -4.95 -14.53
N GLU A 180 -30.76 -3.93 -15.29
CA GLU A 180 -30.82 -3.97 -16.76
C GLU A 180 -29.50 -3.56 -17.44
N SER A 181 -28.49 -3.16 -16.67
CA SER A 181 -27.20 -2.69 -17.19
C SER A 181 -26.10 -3.72 -16.98
N ILE A 182 -25.13 -3.74 -17.89
CA ILE A 182 -23.91 -4.55 -17.75
C ILE A 182 -22.78 -3.63 -17.30
N PHE A 183 -22.14 -4.00 -16.19
CA PHE A 183 -20.95 -3.32 -15.67
C PHE A 183 -19.75 -4.24 -15.80
N TRP A 184 -18.58 -3.65 -15.99
CA TRP A 184 -17.33 -4.29 -15.63
C TRP A 184 -17.07 -4.02 -14.16
N ILE A 185 -16.69 -5.04 -13.39
CA ILE A 185 -16.42 -4.90 -11.96
C ILE A 185 -14.99 -5.37 -11.69
N SER A 186 -14.26 -4.57 -10.93
CA SER A 186 -12.96 -4.93 -10.39
C SER A 186 -13.04 -6.18 -9.51
N LEU A 187 -12.06 -7.09 -9.65
CA LEU A 187 -11.93 -8.27 -8.79
C LEU A 187 -11.75 -7.92 -7.31
N ASN A 188 -11.37 -6.68 -6.98
CA ASN A 188 -11.24 -6.21 -5.60
C ASN A 188 -12.58 -5.75 -4.98
N CYS A 189 -13.66 -5.69 -5.78
CA CYS A 189 -15.02 -5.54 -5.27
C CYS A 189 -15.54 -6.89 -4.74
N THR A 190 -15.98 -6.90 -3.49
CA THR A 190 -16.59 -8.09 -2.87
C THR A 190 -18.07 -8.21 -3.26
N LEU A 191 -18.68 -9.37 -3.03
CA LEU A 191 -20.14 -9.53 -3.19
C LEU A 191 -20.93 -8.53 -2.34
N ALA A 192 -20.47 -8.26 -1.12
CA ALA A 192 -21.10 -7.27 -0.24
C ALA A 192 -21.01 -5.85 -0.82
N ASP A 193 -19.93 -5.52 -1.55
CA ASP A 193 -19.80 -4.24 -2.22
C ASP A 193 -20.80 -4.12 -3.38
N ILE A 194 -21.01 -5.20 -4.13
CA ILE A 194 -22.01 -5.26 -5.21
C ILE A 194 -23.44 -5.13 -4.64
N GLU A 195 -23.75 -5.79 -3.52
CA GLU A 195 -25.05 -5.67 -2.85
C GLU A 195 -25.32 -4.24 -2.36
N LYS A 196 -24.31 -3.59 -1.75
CA LYS A 196 -24.40 -2.17 -1.37
C LYS A 196 -24.66 -1.29 -2.58
N PHE A 197 -23.93 -1.51 -3.67
CA PHE A 197 -24.13 -0.77 -4.91
C PHE A 197 -25.55 -0.96 -5.47
N ASN A 198 -26.08 -2.19 -5.47
CA ASN A 198 -27.44 -2.48 -5.90
C ASN A 198 -28.49 -1.76 -5.05
N SER A 199 -28.24 -1.54 -3.76
CA SER A 199 -29.15 -0.81 -2.88
C SER A 199 -29.21 0.71 -3.13
N LEU A 200 -28.28 1.25 -3.94
CA LEU A 200 -28.22 2.66 -4.30
C LEU A 200 -28.99 2.99 -5.59
N ASN A 201 -29.35 1.98 -6.38
CA ASN A 201 -30.15 2.10 -7.62
C ASN A 201 -31.64 1.90 -7.32
#